data_AF-L0P7E3-F1
#
_entry.id   AF-L0P7E3-F1
#
_cell.length_a   1.000
_cell.length_b   1.000
_cell.length_c   1.000
_cell.angle_alpha   90.00
_cell.angle_beta   90.00
_cell.angle_gamma   90.00
#
_symmetry.space_group_name_H-M   'P 1'
#
loop_
_entity.id
_entity.type
_entity.pdbx_description
1 polymer ?
#
loop_
_entity_poly.entity_id
_entity_poly.type
_entity_poly.pdbx_seq_one_letter_code
_entity_poly.pdbx_strand_id
1 'polypeptide(L)'
;MLPAINEKISSICSEKTIKWLLKRQLSDTEDFGGFEGRMNKSSDTCYSFWIGGALKCLQNGIEFVSKKHSREFLLKRIHNIGGFEKCKGEYPDVMHSYFGLAALSIFGDEKLQEIHPALALPDKSFLQLYNDFIYFKNCNIPFSSFFWISSITEGSKCMSIGSGILKGLVEVSLK
;
A
#
# COMPACT_ATOMS: atom_id res chain seq x y z
N MET A 1 19.44 6.29 6.16
CA MET A 1 19.42 5.33 7.29
C MET A 1 19.38 6.17 8.55
N LEU A 2 18.27 6.15 9.31
CA LEU A 2 18.07 7.05 10.45
C LEU A 2 18.89 6.53 11.66
N PRO A 3 19.87 7.30 12.18
CA PRO A 3 20.83 6.84 13.19
C PRO A 3 20.28 6.80 14.63
N ALA A 4 18.96 6.82 14.81
CA ALA A 4 18.32 7.04 16.12
C ALA A 4 17.64 5.80 16.73
N ILE A 5 17.82 4.60 16.15
CA ILE A 5 17.21 3.37 16.68
C ILE A 5 18.32 2.43 17.13
N ASN A 6 18.40 2.23 18.45
CA ASN A 6 19.28 1.24 19.06
C ASN A 6 18.95 -0.16 18.51
N GLU A 7 19.88 -0.77 17.77
CA GLU A 7 19.67 -2.05 17.08
C GLU A 7 19.14 -3.15 18.03
N LYS A 8 19.53 -3.10 19.31
CA LYS A 8 19.08 -4.05 20.34
C LYS A 8 17.63 -3.87 20.78
N ILE A 9 17.10 -2.65 20.69
CA ILE A 9 15.66 -2.38 20.88
C ILE A 9 14.88 -2.86 19.65
N SER A 10 15.45 -2.76 18.45
CA SER A 10 14.78 -3.14 17.21
C SER A 10 14.38 -4.62 17.16
N SER A 11 15.24 -5.54 17.62
CA SER A 11 14.97 -6.98 17.54
C SER A 11 13.95 -7.46 18.58
N ILE A 12 14.09 -7.03 19.85
CA ILE A 12 13.16 -7.39 20.95
C ILE A 12 11.78 -6.74 20.77
N CYS A 13 11.73 -5.51 20.25
CA CYS A 13 10.47 -4.82 19.97
C CYS A 13 9.69 -5.50 18.84
N SER A 14 10.39 -6.00 17.81
CA SER A 14 9.77 -6.68 16.67
C SER A 14 9.00 -7.93 17.08
N GLU A 15 9.59 -8.84 17.86
CA GLU A 15 8.93 -10.10 18.24
C GLU A 15 7.66 -9.88 19.09
N LYS A 16 7.73 -8.98 20.09
CA LYS A 16 6.57 -8.63 20.91
C LYS A 16 5.46 -8.00 20.08
N THR A 17 5.83 -7.16 19.12
CA THR A 17 4.89 -6.50 18.21
C THR A 17 4.24 -7.51 17.28
N ILE A 18 5.01 -8.41 16.66
CA ILE A 18 4.50 -9.50 15.82
C ILE A 18 3.51 -10.36 16.62
N LYS A 19 3.88 -10.80 17.83
CA LYS A 19 2.98 -11.57 18.71
C LYS A 19 1.70 -10.82 19.03
N TRP A 20 1.77 -9.51 19.26
CA TRP A 20 0.58 -8.70 19.52
C TRP A 20 -0.32 -8.58 18.29
N LEU A 21 0.26 -8.40 17.10
CA LEU A 21 -0.46 -8.30 15.83
C LEU A 21 -1.11 -9.64 15.44
N LEU A 22 -0.42 -10.76 15.61
CA LEU A 22 -0.98 -12.10 15.31
C LEU A 22 -2.21 -12.42 16.18
N LYS A 23 -2.22 -11.96 17.44
CA LYS A 23 -3.37 -12.10 18.35
C LYS A 23 -4.61 -11.30 17.96
N ARG A 24 -4.55 -10.52 16.88
CA ARG A 24 -5.70 -9.77 16.36
C ARG A 24 -6.51 -10.58 15.36
N GLN A 25 -5.98 -11.68 14.82
CA GLN A 25 -6.74 -12.57 13.96
C GLN A 25 -7.76 -13.36 14.81
N LEU A 26 -9.04 -13.23 14.50
CA LEU A 26 -10.11 -13.85 15.28
C LEU A 26 -10.26 -15.34 14.94
N SER A 27 -10.32 -16.19 15.98
CA SER A 27 -10.44 -17.65 15.89
C SER A 27 -11.81 -18.21 16.31
N ASP A 28 -12.52 -17.54 17.21
CA ASP A 28 -13.68 -18.12 17.92
C ASP A 28 -14.95 -17.27 17.80
N THR A 29 -15.14 -16.63 16.63
CA THR A 29 -16.28 -15.74 16.37
C THR A 29 -16.87 -15.97 14.98
N GLU A 30 -18.02 -15.37 14.70
CA GLU A 30 -18.62 -15.36 13.36
C GLU A 30 -17.72 -14.72 12.28
N ASP A 31 -16.76 -13.91 12.72
CA ASP A 31 -15.75 -13.22 11.89
C ASP A 31 -14.42 -13.98 11.83
N PHE A 32 -14.48 -15.31 11.85
CA PHE A 32 -13.30 -16.18 11.76
C PHE A 32 -12.36 -15.79 10.62
N GLY A 33 -11.09 -15.57 10.94
CA GLY A 33 -10.04 -15.17 9.99
C GLY A 33 -9.93 -13.66 9.77
N GLY A 34 -10.93 -12.87 10.21
CA GLY A 34 -10.90 -11.42 10.23
C GLY A 34 -10.02 -10.86 11.35
N PHE A 35 -9.86 -9.54 11.35
CA PHE A 35 -8.99 -8.85 12.29
C PHE A 35 -9.72 -7.78 13.08
N GLU A 36 -9.44 -7.72 14.38
CA GLU A 36 -9.84 -6.61 15.26
C GLU A 36 -8.68 -5.60 15.40
N GLY A 37 -8.98 -4.31 15.62
CA GLY A 37 -7.93 -3.32 15.84
C GLY A 37 -7.40 -3.31 17.28
N ARG A 38 -8.24 -3.74 18.22
CA ARG A 38 -7.99 -3.74 19.66
C ARG A 38 -8.77 -4.91 20.26
N MET A 39 -8.26 -5.43 21.38
CA MET A 39 -8.87 -6.56 22.09
C MET A 39 -10.34 -6.32 22.39
N ASN A 40 -11.15 -7.38 22.20
CA ASN A 40 -12.56 -7.43 22.51
C ASN A 40 -13.40 -6.47 21.65
N LYS A 41 -13.00 -6.28 20.39
CA LYS A 41 -13.78 -5.51 19.41
C LYS A 41 -14.19 -6.43 18.27
N SER A 42 -15.25 -6.03 17.57
CA SER A 42 -15.66 -6.69 16.34
C SER A 42 -14.54 -6.60 15.29
N SER A 43 -14.54 -7.53 14.34
CA SER A 43 -13.67 -7.40 13.19
C SER A 43 -14.01 -6.16 12.37
N ASP A 44 -13.05 -5.70 11.58
CA ASP A 44 -13.22 -4.67 10.58
C ASP A 44 -12.40 -5.06 9.35
N THR A 45 -13.00 -4.95 8.17
CA THR A 45 -12.33 -5.24 6.89
C THR A 45 -11.00 -4.54 6.74
N CYS A 46 -10.88 -3.26 7.15
CA CYS A 46 -9.65 -2.50 6.95
C CYS A 46 -8.49 -3.04 7.80
N TYR A 47 -8.75 -3.69 8.94
CA TYR A 47 -7.68 -4.26 9.77
C TYR A 47 -6.98 -5.44 9.10
N SER A 48 -7.62 -6.12 8.15
CA SER A 48 -6.93 -7.12 7.32
C SER A 48 -5.74 -6.51 6.57
N PHE A 49 -5.86 -5.26 6.10
CA PHE A 49 -4.73 -4.53 5.51
C PHE A 49 -3.80 -3.96 6.57
N TRP A 50 -4.31 -3.24 7.57
CA TRP A 50 -3.44 -2.56 8.54
C TRP A 50 -2.55 -3.53 9.31
N ILE A 51 -3.10 -4.67 9.72
CA ILE A 51 -2.37 -5.68 10.47
C ILE A 51 -1.54 -6.56 9.54
N GLY A 52 -2.12 -6.99 8.41
CA GLY A 52 -1.40 -7.77 7.40
C GLY A 52 -0.19 -7.01 6.84
N GLY A 53 -0.35 -5.74 6.51
CA GLY A 53 0.70 -4.85 6.02
C GLY A 53 1.78 -4.60 7.07
N ALA A 54 1.40 -4.34 8.32
CA ALA A 54 2.37 -4.22 9.41
C ALA A 54 3.18 -5.51 9.60
N LEU A 55 2.52 -6.67 9.57
CA LEU A 55 3.20 -7.98 9.65
C LEU A 55 4.10 -8.25 8.46
N LYS A 56 3.70 -7.85 7.24
CA LYS A 56 4.54 -7.96 6.04
C LYS A 56 5.80 -7.08 6.14
N CYS A 57 5.67 -5.88 6.72
CA CYS A 57 6.81 -5.00 7.01
C CYS A 57 7.74 -5.54 8.12
N LEU A 58 7.22 -6.29 9.08
CA LEU A 58 7.96 -6.77 10.25
C LEU A 58 8.51 -8.19 10.02
N GLN A 59 9.71 -8.29 9.45
CA GLN A 59 10.46 -9.56 9.29
C GLN A 59 9.63 -10.68 8.64
N ASN A 60 8.73 -10.32 7.72
CA ASN A 60 7.82 -11.25 7.05
C ASN A 60 6.90 -12.05 8.02
N GLY A 61 6.48 -11.43 9.12
CA GLY A 61 5.56 -12.03 10.10
C GLY A 61 4.19 -12.44 9.53
N ILE A 62 3.88 -12.02 8.30
CA ILE A 62 2.70 -12.42 7.54
C ILE A 62 2.63 -13.93 7.27
N GLU A 63 3.75 -14.65 7.30
CA GLU A 63 3.77 -16.12 7.13
C GLU A 63 3.11 -16.87 8.30
N PHE A 64 2.98 -16.22 9.46
CA PHE A 64 2.29 -16.80 10.62
C PHE A 64 0.79 -16.53 10.64
N VAL A 65 0.27 -15.74 9.69
CA VAL A 65 -1.15 -15.46 9.55
C VAL A 65 -1.83 -16.57 8.76
N SER A 66 -3.05 -16.93 9.16
CA SER A 66 -3.86 -17.83 8.35
C SER A 66 -4.43 -17.12 7.11
N LYS A 67 -3.63 -17.02 6.04
CA LYS A 67 -3.97 -16.31 4.78
C LYS A 67 -5.28 -16.82 4.17
N LYS A 68 -5.50 -18.14 4.22
CA LYS A 68 -6.73 -18.80 3.73
C LYS A 68 -7.99 -18.25 4.42
N HIS A 69 -8.01 -18.24 5.75
CA HIS A 69 -9.18 -17.80 6.49
C HIS A 69 -9.39 -16.28 6.39
N SER A 70 -8.31 -15.50 6.33
CA SER A 70 -8.42 -14.06 6.07
C SER A 70 -9.01 -13.76 4.69
N ARG A 71 -8.67 -14.55 3.67
CA ARG A 71 -9.30 -14.45 2.35
C ARG A 71 -10.79 -14.79 2.41
N GLU A 72 -11.15 -15.90 3.05
CA GLU A 72 -12.56 -16.30 3.21
C GLU A 72 -13.38 -15.24 3.96
N PHE A 73 -12.81 -14.64 5.01
CA PHE A 73 -13.40 -13.50 5.71
C PHE A 73 -13.66 -12.30 4.78
N LEU A 74 -12.65 -11.88 4.01
CA LEU A 74 -12.77 -10.74 3.11
C LEU A 74 -13.81 -10.98 2.01
N LEU A 75 -13.89 -12.19 1.46
CA LEU A 75 -14.91 -12.53 0.46
C LEU A 75 -16.33 -12.47 1.02
N LYS A 76 -16.52 -12.78 2.31
CA LYS A 76 -17.81 -12.61 3.00
C LYS A 76 -18.19 -11.14 3.25
N ARG A 77 -17.23 -10.22 3.11
CA ARG A 77 -17.41 -8.77 3.28
C ARG A 77 -17.71 -8.03 1.97
N ILE A 78 -17.76 -8.74 0.84
CA ILE A 78 -18.12 -8.12 -0.45
C ILE A 78 -19.63 -7.86 -0.45
N HIS A 79 -20.02 -6.60 -0.68
CA HIS A 79 -21.42 -6.20 -0.75
C HIS A 79 -22.01 -6.54 -2.13
N ASN A 80 -23.33 -6.74 -2.21
CA ASN A 80 -24.04 -7.11 -3.45
C ASN A 80 -23.93 -6.07 -4.58
N ILE A 81 -23.71 -4.79 -4.24
CA ILE A 81 -23.52 -3.70 -5.22
C ILE A 81 -22.05 -3.53 -5.64
N GLY A 82 -21.16 -4.37 -5.13
CA GLY A 82 -19.71 -4.20 -5.21
C GLY A 82 -19.15 -3.41 -4.02
N GLY A 83 -17.82 -3.42 -3.91
CA GLY A 83 -17.12 -2.87 -2.76
C GLY A 83 -17.13 -3.80 -1.54
N PHE A 84 -16.51 -3.34 -0.46
CA PHE A 84 -16.40 -4.09 0.79
C PHE A 84 -17.10 -3.33 1.93
N GLU A 85 -17.88 -4.07 2.70
CA GLU A 85 -18.47 -3.62 3.96
C GLU A 85 -17.38 -3.54 5.04
N LYS A 86 -17.54 -2.63 5.99
CA LYS A 86 -16.71 -2.58 7.20
C LYS A 86 -17.02 -3.76 8.12
N CYS A 87 -18.28 -3.82 8.56
CA CYS A 87 -18.89 -4.92 9.29
C CYS A 87 -20.02 -5.54 8.45
N LYS A 88 -20.43 -6.77 8.77
CA LYS A 88 -21.52 -7.45 8.05
C LYS A 88 -22.79 -6.60 8.02
N GLY A 89 -23.34 -6.37 6.84
CA GLY A 89 -24.62 -5.68 6.66
C GLY A 89 -24.54 -4.15 6.74
N GLU A 90 -23.34 -3.58 6.80
CA GLU A 90 -23.13 -2.15 6.56
C GLU A 90 -22.99 -1.86 5.05
N TYR A 91 -23.18 -0.61 4.65
CA TYR A 91 -22.94 -0.21 3.26
C TYR A 91 -21.43 -0.17 2.95
N PRO A 92 -21.03 -0.52 1.72
CA PRO A 92 -19.65 -0.41 1.30
C PRO A 92 -19.24 1.06 1.14
N ASP A 93 -17.98 1.36 1.41
CA ASP A 93 -17.38 2.65 1.14
C ASP A 93 -16.02 2.52 0.45
N VAL A 94 -15.51 3.65 -0.04
CA VAL A 94 -14.27 3.70 -0.82
C VAL A 94 -13.07 3.20 -0.01
N MET A 95 -13.03 3.48 1.29
CA MET A 95 -11.89 3.14 2.15
C MET A 95 -11.83 1.65 2.42
N HIS A 96 -12.93 1.04 2.87
CA HIS A 96 -12.97 -0.42 3.11
C HIS A 96 -12.87 -1.20 1.81
N SER A 97 -13.42 -0.67 0.71
CA SER A 97 -13.27 -1.31 -0.60
C SER A 97 -11.81 -1.35 -1.05
N TYR A 98 -11.09 -0.24 -0.89
CA TYR A 98 -9.67 -0.18 -1.20
C TYR A 98 -8.85 -1.12 -0.32
N PHE A 99 -9.00 -1.02 1.00
CA PHE A 99 -8.22 -1.82 1.93
C PHE A 99 -8.60 -3.30 1.94
N GLY A 100 -9.83 -3.66 1.58
CA GLY A 100 -10.25 -5.03 1.34
C GLY A 100 -9.49 -5.65 0.17
N LEU A 101 -9.43 -4.95 -0.96
CA LEU A 101 -8.62 -5.37 -2.12
C LEU A 101 -7.12 -5.41 -1.79
N ALA A 102 -6.63 -4.40 -1.08
CA ALA A 102 -5.23 -4.34 -0.70
C ALA A 102 -4.83 -5.48 0.24
N ALA A 103 -5.71 -5.86 1.16
CA ALA A 103 -5.50 -7.01 2.03
C ALA A 103 -5.51 -8.34 1.25
N LEU A 104 -6.42 -8.52 0.28
CA LEU A 104 -6.41 -9.69 -0.60
C LEU A 104 -5.09 -9.81 -1.37
N SER A 105 -4.55 -8.69 -1.86
CA SER A 105 -3.23 -8.64 -2.49
C SER A 105 -2.12 -9.06 -1.52
N ILE A 106 -2.11 -8.54 -0.28
CA ILE A 106 -1.13 -8.93 0.75
C ILE A 106 -1.19 -10.42 1.08
N PHE A 107 -2.38 -11.02 1.10
CA PHE A 107 -2.57 -12.44 1.37
C PHE A 107 -2.31 -13.35 0.15
N GLY A 108 -1.92 -12.78 -1.00
CA GLY A 108 -1.46 -13.53 -2.16
C GLY A 108 -2.57 -13.95 -3.12
N ASP A 109 -3.65 -13.17 -3.27
CA ASP A 109 -4.62 -13.43 -4.33
C ASP A 109 -4.00 -13.17 -5.72
N GLU A 110 -3.87 -14.22 -6.52
CA GLU A 110 -3.17 -14.22 -7.81
C GLU A 110 -3.78 -13.26 -8.85
N LYS A 111 -5.04 -12.86 -8.67
CA LYS A 111 -5.73 -11.94 -9.59
C LYS A 111 -5.40 -10.48 -9.34
N LEU A 112 -4.74 -10.17 -8.23
CA LEU A 112 -4.43 -8.81 -7.81
C LEU A 112 -2.93 -8.54 -7.93
N GLN A 113 -2.59 -7.29 -8.28
CA GLN A 113 -1.20 -6.86 -8.24
C GLN A 113 -0.71 -6.80 -6.80
N GLU A 114 0.55 -7.16 -6.57
CA GLU A 114 1.17 -7.03 -5.27
C GLU A 114 1.23 -5.56 -4.83
N ILE A 115 0.96 -5.33 -3.55
CA ILE A 115 1.00 -4.02 -2.92
C ILE A 115 2.24 -3.90 -2.02
N HIS A 116 2.89 -2.75 -2.15
CA HIS A 116 3.91 -2.27 -1.24
C HIS A 116 3.27 -1.92 0.12
N PRO A 117 3.47 -2.73 1.17
CA PRO A 117 2.68 -2.64 2.41
C PRO A 117 2.91 -1.33 3.17
N ALA A 118 4.10 -0.74 3.10
CA ALA A 118 4.41 0.52 3.81
C ALA A 118 3.85 1.76 3.12
N LEU A 119 3.58 1.69 1.81
CA LEU A 119 3.07 2.83 1.03
C LEU A 119 1.59 2.68 0.70
N ALA A 120 1.04 1.49 0.89
CA ALA A 120 -0.30 1.13 0.44
C ALA A 120 -0.50 1.50 -1.04
N LEU A 121 0.47 1.11 -1.90
CA LEU A 121 0.43 1.33 -3.34
C LEU A 121 0.78 0.02 -4.07
N PRO A 122 0.28 -0.21 -5.29
CA PRO A 122 0.78 -1.30 -6.13
C PRO A 122 2.29 -1.16 -6.36
N ASP A 123 3.03 -2.28 -6.35
CA ASP A 123 4.48 -2.26 -6.55
C ASP A 123 4.87 -1.63 -7.89
N LYS A 124 4.03 -1.78 -8.93
CA LYS A 124 4.21 -1.10 -10.21
C LYS A 124 4.24 0.43 -10.06
N SER A 125 3.34 0.98 -9.25
CA SER A 125 3.27 2.43 -9.01
C SER A 125 4.46 2.90 -8.17
N PHE A 126 4.90 2.09 -7.20
CA PHE A 126 6.12 2.37 -6.45
C PHE A 126 7.36 2.42 -7.35
N LEU A 127 7.52 1.46 -8.27
CA LEU A 127 8.63 1.44 -9.23
C LEU A 127 8.62 2.68 -10.14
N GLN A 128 7.45 3.11 -10.59
CA GLN A 128 7.33 4.34 -11.36
C GLN A 128 7.78 5.56 -10.55
N LEU A 129 7.27 5.73 -9.32
CA LEU A 129 7.67 6.81 -8.42
C LEU A 129 9.17 6.81 -8.14
N TYR A 130 9.77 5.64 -7.97
CA TYR A 130 11.20 5.49 -7.75
C TYR A 130 12.00 5.95 -8.99
N ASN A 131 11.61 5.52 -10.18
CA ASN A 131 12.27 5.91 -11.43
C ASN A 131 12.18 7.42 -11.66
N ASP A 132 11.01 8.00 -11.43
CA ASP A 132 10.80 9.45 -11.53
C ASP A 132 11.70 10.19 -10.54
N PHE A 133 11.77 9.73 -9.29
CA PHE A 133 12.65 10.32 -8.28
C PHE A 133 14.13 10.29 -8.70
N ILE A 134 14.62 9.17 -9.22
CA ILE A 134 16.00 9.04 -9.72
C ILE A 134 16.24 9.98 -10.92
N TYR A 135 15.29 10.05 -11.84
CA TYR A 135 15.36 10.94 -13.00
C TYR A 135 15.49 12.41 -12.57
N PHE A 136 14.63 12.87 -11.65
CA PHE A 136 14.67 14.26 -11.18
C PHE A 136 15.94 14.58 -10.40
N LYS A 137 16.40 13.64 -9.56
CA LYS A 137 17.67 13.77 -8.84
C LYS A 137 18.84 13.95 -9.81
N ASN A 138 18.84 13.21 -10.92
CA ASN A 138 19.91 13.26 -11.92
C ASN A 138 19.84 14.50 -12.82
N CYS A 139 18.64 15.01 -13.16
CA CYS A 139 18.50 16.23 -13.99
C CYS A 139 18.64 17.54 -13.17
N ASN A 140 18.96 17.49 -11.86
CA ASN A 140 19.19 18.65 -10.97
C ASN A 140 18.04 19.68 -10.97
N ILE A 141 16.81 19.20 -11.23
CA ILE A 141 15.62 20.05 -11.34
C ILE A 141 15.17 20.42 -9.92
N PRO A 142 15.03 21.73 -9.59
CA PRO A 142 14.59 22.14 -8.26
C PRO A 142 13.16 21.67 -8.01
N PHE A 143 12.91 21.20 -6.78
CA PHE A 143 11.62 20.63 -6.33
C PHE A 143 10.42 21.58 -6.54
N SER A 144 10.65 22.89 -6.70
CA SER A 144 9.62 23.87 -7.06
C SER A 144 9.02 23.68 -8.45
N SER A 145 9.66 22.88 -9.32
CA SER A 145 9.22 22.62 -10.70
C SER A 145 8.21 21.48 -10.81
N PHE A 146 7.85 20.85 -9.68
CA PHE A 146 6.99 19.64 -9.61
C PHE A 146 5.63 19.79 -10.29
N PHE A 147 5.05 20.99 -10.31
CA PHE A 147 3.72 21.22 -10.90
C PHE A 147 3.71 21.30 -12.44
N TRP A 148 4.87 21.49 -13.08
CA TRP A 148 4.93 21.70 -14.53
C TRP A 148 5.28 20.44 -15.34
N ILE A 149 5.85 19.40 -14.71
CA ILE A 149 6.43 18.26 -15.46
C ILE A 149 5.46 17.07 -15.58
N SER A 150 4.37 17.04 -14.82
CA SER A 150 3.33 15.99 -14.94
C SER A 150 2.60 15.98 -16.29
N SER A 151 2.81 17.01 -17.12
CA SER A 151 2.26 17.10 -18.49
C SER A 151 3.24 16.65 -19.60
N ILE A 152 4.46 16.24 -19.27
CA ILE A 152 5.53 15.97 -20.27
C ILE A 152 5.85 14.46 -20.44
N THR A 153 5.20 13.57 -19.68
CA THR A 153 5.56 12.14 -19.63
C THR A 153 5.11 11.31 -20.83
N GLU A 154 4.43 11.87 -21.83
CA GLU A 154 4.30 11.23 -23.14
C GLU A 154 5.47 11.64 -24.06
N GLY A 155 6.60 10.94 -23.93
CA GLY A 155 7.57 10.80 -25.03
C GLY A 155 8.81 11.70 -25.06
N SER A 156 9.06 12.56 -24.08
CA SER A 156 10.19 13.51 -24.15
C SER A 156 11.40 13.09 -23.28
N LYS A 157 12.57 12.86 -23.91
CA LYS A 157 13.88 12.70 -23.25
C LYS A 157 14.28 13.99 -22.51
N CYS A 158 14.99 13.86 -21.37
CA CYS A 158 15.61 15.01 -20.65
C CYS A 158 16.50 15.77 -21.63
N MET A 159 16.01 16.89 -22.16
CA MET A 159 16.85 17.88 -22.80
C MET A 159 17.49 18.65 -21.65
N SER A 160 18.80 18.52 -21.50
CA SER A 160 19.58 19.32 -20.56
C SER A 160 19.39 20.79 -20.90
N ILE A 161 18.51 21.47 -20.17
CA ILE A 161 18.37 22.92 -20.24
C ILE A 161 19.56 23.49 -19.48
N GLY A 162 20.70 23.54 -20.19
CA GLY A 162 21.83 24.37 -19.81
C GLY A 162 21.35 25.82 -19.71
N SER A 163 21.91 26.53 -18.72
CA SER A 163 21.65 27.94 -18.44
C SER A 163 21.59 28.79 -19.72
N GLY A 164 20.40 29.23 -20.12
CA GLY A 164 20.26 30.20 -21.20
C GLY A 164 18.99 30.06 -22.03
N ILE A 165 18.09 31.04 -21.84
CA ILE A 165 17.20 31.60 -22.86
C ILE A 165 15.98 30.73 -23.23
N LEU A 166 14.83 31.21 -22.73
CA LEU A 166 13.50 31.06 -23.33
C LEU A 166 13.56 31.11 -24.86
N LYS A 167 13.23 30.01 -25.56
CA LYS A 167 12.62 30.02 -26.90
C LYS A 167 12.27 28.60 -27.37
N GLY A 168 11.01 28.41 -27.77
CA GLY A 168 10.61 27.31 -28.66
C GLY A 168 9.46 26.46 -28.14
N LEU A 169 8.24 27.00 -28.16
CA LEU A 169 7.04 26.18 -28.38
C LEU A 169 7.19 25.52 -29.75
N VAL A 170 7.32 24.20 -29.79
CA VAL A 170 7.16 23.42 -31.03
C VAL A 170 5.77 22.79 -30.97
N GLU A 171 4.87 23.33 -31.79
CA GLU A 171 3.63 22.65 -32.16
C GLU A 171 3.98 21.29 -32.75
N VAL A 172 3.45 20.21 -32.18
CA VAL A 172 3.38 18.91 -32.84
C VAL A 172 1.95 18.70 -33.30
N SER A 173 1.78 18.92 -34.60
CA SER A 173 0.58 18.62 -35.38
C SER A 173 0.24 17.12 -35.25
N LEU A 174 -0.99 16.84 -34.82
CA LEU A 174 -1.58 15.51 -34.88
C LEU A 174 -1.79 15.12 -36.36
N LYS A 175 -1.23 13.96 -36.75
CA LYS A 175 -1.69 13.16 -37.87
C LYS A 175 -2.24 11.85 -37.34
#